data_AF-A0A452ZBE4-F1
#
_entry.id   AF-A0A452ZBE4-F1
#
_cell.length_a   1.000
_cell.length_b   1.000
_cell.length_c   1.000
_cell.angle_alpha   90.00
_cell.angle_beta   90.00
_cell.angle_gamma   90.00
#
_symmetry.space_group_name_H-M   'P 1'
#
loop_
_entity.id
_entity.type
_entity.pdbx_description
1 polymer ?
#
loop_
_entity_poly.entity_id
_entity_poly.type
_entity_poly.pdbx_seq_one_letter_code
_entity_poly.pdbx_strand_id
1 'polypeptide(L)'
;MGLLTQADRGHGPPGKFAVADLQEGNHMLRFLSETGKWENVALSPCQVPFARRMDIDQEALAFGGRLWWVDLAWGAISADPFSDRPELSFVELPRGSVLPAGVQDEAFRRGSPLRDAQGRVWWEQAPVSYRRMGVSQGRLRYVEVSQGEPFFLSSFVLDDEGRGWTLERRVVLNKLWGSTMGLPLQERGSTRIVLVDPLNANVVYLTVHRIAVVAVDMDRQEVIGCYPYRSDLCLPCVLPPWLRSSRIPSAGIHSLV
;
A
#
# COMPACT_ATOMS: atom_id res chain seq x y z
N MET A 1 -6.20 -8.34 -7.40
CA MET A 1 -5.69 -8.12 -8.77
C MET A 1 -4.73 -6.93 -8.84
N GLY A 2 -3.67 -7.04 -9.63
CA GLY A 2 -2.71 -5.99 -9.97
C GLY A 2 -2.54 -5.79 -11.47
N LEU A 3 -1.98 -4.66 -11.88
CA LEU A 3 -1.70 -4.30 -13.27
C LEU A 3 -0.20 -4.00 -13.41
N LEU A 4 0.46 -4.68 -14.35
CA LEU A 4 1.84 -4.40 -14.74
C LEU A 4 1.87 -3.99 -16.21
N THR A 5 2.57 -2.90 -16.50
CA THR A 5 2.78 -2.42 -17.87
C THR A 5 4.26 -2.50 -18.22
N GLN A 6 4.56 -2.82 -19.47
CA GLN A 6 5.91 -2.88 -20.00
C GLN A 6 5.98 -2.07 -21.30
N ALA A 7 6.96 -1.18 -21.39
CA ALA A 7 7.21 -0.35 -22.57
C ALA A 7 8.46 -0.85 -23.30
N ASP A 8 8.34 -1.05 -24.62
CA ASP A 8 9.47 -1.38 -25.48
C ASP A 8 10.23 -0.09 -25.81
N ARG A 9 11.06 0.35 -24.84
CA ARG A 9 12.01 1.48 -24.95
C ARG A 9 11.41 2.73 -25.62
N GLY A 10 10.61 3.49 -24.86
CA GLY A 10 10.18 4.83 -25.26
C GLY A 10 9.29 5.50 -24.23
N HIS A 11 9.03 6.79 -24.41
CA HIS A 11 8.04 7.55 -23.63
C HIS A 11 6.61 7.39 -24.18
N GLY A 12 6.35 6.37 -25.01
CA GLY A 12 5.03 6.11 -25.61
C GLY A 12 4.13 5.24 -24.72
N PRO A 13 2.91 4.90 -25.19
CA PRO A 13 2.06 3.93 -24.51
C PRO A 13 2.81 2.60 -24.30
N PRO A 14 2.46 1.82 -23.27
CA PRO A 14 3.10 0.53 -23.03
C PRO A 14 2.90 -0.38 -24.25
N GLY A 15 3.95 -1.11 -24.61
CA GLY A 15 3.87 -2.12 -25.68
C GLY A 15 2.99 -3.29 -25.29
N LYS A 16 2.94 -3.58 -23.98
CA LYS A 16 2.08 -4.62 -23.42
C LYS A 16 1.73 -4.38 -21.95
N PHE A 17 0.66 -5.04 -21.51
CA PHE A 17 0.25 -5.05 -20.11
C PHE A 17 -0.25 -6.43 -19.69
N ALA A 18 -0.15 -6.70 -18.40
CA ALA A 18 -0.72 -7.87 -17.77
C ALA A 18 -1.56 -7.45 -16.56
N VAL A 19 -2.71 -8.10 -16.39
CA VAL A 19 -3.51 -8.02 -15.16
C VAL A 19 -3.40 -9.37 -14.49
N ALA A 20 -3.07 -9.44 -13.22
CA ALA A 20 -2.98 -10.73 -12.54
C ALA A 20 -3.48 -10.70 -11.11
N ASP A 21 -3.95 -11.84 -10.64
CA ASP A 21 -4.19 -12.10 -9.23
C ASP A 21 -3.51 -13.38 -8.77
N LEU A 22 -3.05 -13.35 -7.53
CA LEU A 22 -2.59 -14.54 -6.85
C LEU A 22 -3.81 -15.32 -6.36
N GLN A 23 -3.88 -16.59 -6.72
CA GLN A 23 -4.90 -17.52 -6.27
C GLN A 23 -4.35 -18.49 -5.23
N GLU A 24 -5.26 -19.12 -4.48
CA GLU A 24 -4.90 -20.19 -3.56
C GLU A 24 -4.22 -21.35 -4.31
N GLY A 25 -3.30 -22.05 -3.65
CA GLY A 25 -2.64 -23.23 -4.20
C GLY A 25 -1.49 -22.94 -5.17
N ASN A 26 -0.77 -21.82 -5.02
CA ASN A 26 0.38 -21.42 -5.86
C ASN A 26 0.02 -21.25 -7.35
N HIS A 27 -1.11 -20.61 -7.61
CA HIS A 27 -1.57 -20.32 -8.95
C HIS A 27 -1.70 -18.81 -9.15
N MET A 28 -1.49 -18.35 -10.37
CA MET A 28 -1.75 -16.99 -10.76
C MET A 28 -2.74 -16.98 -11.92
N LEU A 29 -3.87 -16.32 -11.71
CA LEU A 29 -4.77 -15.97 -12.80
C LEU A 29 -4.24 -14.70 -13.45
N ARG A 30 -3.84 -14.77 -14.71
CA ARG A 30 -3.32 -13.63 -15.47
C ARG A 30 -4.06 -13.41 -16.76
N PHE A 31 -4.17 -12.15 -17.17
CA PHE A 31 -4.53 -11.71 -18.51
C PHE A 31 -3.29 -11.10 -19.16
N LEU A 32 -3.00 -11.49 -20.40
CA LEU A 32 -1.92 -10.90 -21.20
C LEU A 32 -2.50 -10.14 -22.38
N SER A 33 -2.11 -8.87 -22.56
CA SER A 33 -2.58 -8.07 -23.69
C SER A 33 -2.14 -8.62 -25.05
N GLU A 34 -0.99 -9.31 -25.09
CA GLU A 34 -0.43 -9.89 -26.31
C GLU A 34 -1.31 -11.01 -26.89
N THR A 35 -1.93 -11.82 -26.01
CA THR A 35 -2.79 -12.93 -26.41
C THR A 35 -4.27 -12.60 -26.31
N GLY A 36 -4.63 -11.59 -25.52
CA GLY A 36 -6.01 -11.20 -25.21
C GLY A 36 -6.75 -12.25 -24.38
N LYS A 37 -6.03 -13.11 -23.65
CA LYS A 37 -6.61 -14.28 -22.95
C LYS A 37 -6.30 -14.26 -21.46
N TRP A 38 -7.23 -14.85 -20.71
CA TRP A 38 -7.02 -15.23 -19.31
C TRP A 38 -6.43 -16.64 -19.25
N GLU A 39 -5.41 -16.80 -18.40
CA GLU A 39 -4.68 -18.04 -18.19
C GLU A 39 -4.51 -18.26 -16.69
N ASN A 40 -4.64 -19.52 -16.26
CA ASN A 40 -4.26 -19.92 -14.92
C ASN A 40 -2.89 -20.62 -15.00
N VAL A 41 -1.89 -20.04 -14.37
CA VAL A 41 -0.50 -20.48 -14.47
C VAL A 41 -0.01 -20.93 -13.11
N ALA A 42 0.57 -22.12 -13.07
CA ALA A 42 1.23 -22.64 -11.88
C ALA A 42 2.50 -21.84 -11.59
N LEU A 43 2.67 -21.49 -10.33
CA LEU A 43 3.83 -20.76 -9.83
C LEU A 43 4.86 -21.74 -9.27
N SER A 44 6.14 -21.39 -9.39
CA SER A 44 7.17 -22.17 -8.70
C SER A 44 6.95 -22.12 -7.18
N PRO A 45 7.25 -23.20 -6.44
CA PRO A 45 7.26 -23.13 -4.98
C PRO A 45 8.29 -22.09 -4.51
N CYS A 46 7.87 -21.20 -3.61
CA CYS A 46 8.81 -20.31 -2.93
C CYS A 46 9.33 -20.98 -1.66
N GLN A 47 10.59 -20.77 -1.30
CA GLN A 47 11.09 -21.08 0.04
C GLN A 47 10.55 -20.06 1.04
N VAL A 48 9.24 -20.08 1.28
CA VAL A 48 8.64 -19.37 2.40
C VAL A 48 9.00 -20.11 3.68
N PRO A 49 9.59 -19.45 4.70
CA PRO A 49 10.10 -20.13 5.89
C PRO A 49 9.07 -20.97 6.66
N PHE A 50 7.77 -20.73 6.47
CA PHE A 50 6.70 -21.45 7.13
C PHE A 50 5.49 -21.57 6.21
N ALA A 51 4.73 -22.66 6.34
CA ALA A 51 3.42 -22.89 5.69
C ALA A 51 2.32 -21.93 6.21
N ARG A 52 2.67 -20.66 6.48
CA ARG A 52 1.74 -19.58 6.80
C ARG A 52 1.11 -19.13 5.48
N ARG A 53 -0.21 -19.14 5.45
CA ARG A 53 -0.99 -18.57 4.34
C ARG A 53 -0.75 -17.05 4.29
N MET A 54 -0.60 -16.51 3.08
CA MET A 54 -0.55 -15.07 2.84
C MET A 54 -1.97 -14.50 2.88
N ASP A 55 -2.21 -13.54 3.77
CA ASP A 55 -3.46 -12.77 3.81
C ASP A 55 -3.24 -11.43 3.11
N ILE A 56 -3.62 -11.36 1.83
CA ILE A 56 -3.39 -10.17 1.01
C ILE A 56 -4.32 -9.05 1.46
N ASP A 57 -3.74 -8.01 2.07
CA ASP A 57 -4.47 -6.97 2.81
C ASP A 57 -4.36 -5.56 2.19
N GLN A 58 -3.73 -5.45 1.03
CA GLN A 58 -3.70 -4.23 0.22
C GLN A 58 -3.69 -4.53 -1.28
N GLU A 59 -3.78 -3.48 -2.10
CA GLU A 59 -3.68 -3.60 -3.54
C GLU A 59 -2.31 -4.14 -3.99
N ALA A 60 -2.31 -4.92 -5.08
CA ALA A 60 -1.06 -5.43 -5.63
C ALA A 60 -0.23 -4.30 -6.27
N LEU A 61 1.07 -4.32 -6.01
CA LEU A 61 2.00 -3.28 -6.46
C LEU A 61 2.77 -3.72 -7.70
N ALA A 62 3.06 -2.78 -8.59
CA ALA A 62 3.93 -2.99 -9.75
C ALA A 62 5.33 -2.44 -9.46
N PHE A 63 6.34 -3.31 -9.38
CA PHE A 63 7.71 -2.91 -9.08
C PHE A 63 8.72 -3.90 -9.66
N GLY A 64 9.80 -3.39 -10.27
CA GLY A 64 10.90 -4.21 -10.76
C GLY A 64 10.52 -5.25 -11.83
N GLY A 65 9.53 -4.94 -12.68
CA GLY A 65 9.01 -5.89 -13.68
C GLY A 65 8.19 -7.03 -13.09
N ARG A 66 7.75 -6.91 -11.83
CA ARG A 66 6.97 -7.91 -11.11
C ARG A 66 5.72 -7.29 -10.51
N LEU A 67 4.71 -8.12 -10.31
CA LEU A 67 3.60 -7.81 -9.41
C LEU A 67 3.91 -8.31 -8.02
N TRP A 68 3.54 -7.53 -7.01
CA TRP A 68 3.77 -7.80 -5.60
C TRP A 68 2.44 -7.86 -4.86
N TRP A 69 2.15 -9.00 -4.25
CA TRP A 69 1.02 -9.20 -3.36
C TRP A 69 1.52 -9.19 -1.94
N VAL A 70 0.91 -8.35 -1.10
CA VAL A 70 1.47 -8.01 0.19
C VAL A 70 0.52 -8.41 1.31
N ASP A 71 1.11 -9.01 2.35
CA ASP A 71 0.50 -9.24 3.65
C ASP A 71 1.29 -8.41 4.65
N LEU A 72 0.72 -7.29 5.07
CA LEU A 72 1.33 -6.32 5.97
C LEU A 72 1.56 -6.89 7.38
N ALA A 73 1.13 -8.10 7.69
CA ALA A 73 1.52 -8.78 8.92
C ALA A 73 2.92 -9.40 8.84
N TRP A 74 3.43 -9.79 7.67
CA TRP A 74 4.73 -10.51 7.63
C TRP A 74 5.56 -10.37 6.36
N GLY A 75 5.02 -10.06 5.19
CA GLY A 75 5.85 -9.95 3.99
C GLY A 75 5.12 -9.70 2.69
N ALA A 76 5.85 -9.84 1.60
CA ALA A 76 5.30 -9.74 0.26
C ALA A 76 5.84 -10.87 -0.61
N ILE A 77 5.00 -11.32 -1.54
CA ILE A 77 5.39 -12.23 -2.60
C ILE A 77 5.27 -11.55 -3.95
N SER A 78 6.18 -11.88 -4.85
CA SER A 78 6.19 -11.31 -6.19
C SER A 78 6.38 -12.35 -7.27
N ALA A 79 5.83 -12.07 -8.45
CA ALA A 79 6.01 -12.86 -9.66
C ALA A 79 6.01 -11.94 -10.89
N ASP A 80 6.71 -12.36 -11.95
CA ASP A 80 6.58 -11.74 -13.27
C ASP A 80 5.36 -12.34 -13.99
N PRO A 81 4.29 -11.57 -14.22
CA PRO A 81 3.10 -12.08 -14.92
C PRO A 81 3.37 -12.39 -16.40
N PHE A 82 4.42 -11.87 -17.03
CA PHE A 82 4.73 -12.12 -18.44
C PHE A 82 5.57 -13.37 -18.67
N SER A 83 6.20 -13.93 -17.64
CA SER A 83 7.03 -15.13 -17.76
C SER A 83 6.17 -16.38 -18.01
N ASP A 84 6.56 -17.25 -18.93
CA ASP A 84 5.91 -18.55 -19.14
C ASP A 84 6.04 -19.48 -17.93
N ARG A 85 7.03 -19.22 -17.06
CA ARG A 85 7.26 -19.93 -15.80
C ARG A 85 7.47 -18.90 -14.70
N PRO A 86 6.40 -18.30 -14.16
CA PRO A 86 6.51 -17.25 -13.17
C PRO A 86 7.14 -17.79 -11.88
N GLU A 87 8.27 -17.22 -11.50
CA GLU A 87 8.98 -17.59 -10.28
C GLU A 87 8.53 -16.73 -9.11
N LEU A 88 8.04 -17.38 -8.05
CA LEU A 88 7.71 -16.72 -6.81
C LEU A 88 8.97 -16.32 -6.05
N SER A 89 9.01 -15.08 -5.59
CA SER A 89 9.99 -14.58 -4.63
C SER A 89 9.27 -14.03 -3.43
N PHE A 90 9.70 -14.43 -2.23
CA PHE A 90 9.20 -13.90 -0.97
C PHE A 90 10.21 -12.95 -0.34
N VAL A 91 9.71 -11.87 0.23
CA VAL A 91 10.47 -10.91 1.02
C VAL A 91 9.74 -10.70 2.34
N GLU A 92 10.40 -11.05 3.44
CA GLU A 92 9.91 -10.77 4.79
C GLU A 92 9.93 -9.27 5.07
N LEU A 93 9.01 -8.77 5.90
CA LEU A 93 9.03 -7.39 6.40
C LEU A 93 10.32 -7.08 7.18
N PRO A 94 10.62 -5.78 7.44
CA PRO A 94 11.76 -5.42 8.26
C PRO A 94 11.80 -6.16 9.60
N ARG A 95 13.01 -6.42 10.10
CA ARG A 95 13.19 -7.10 11.39
C ARG A 95 12.46 -6.34 12.50
N GLY A 96 11.62 -7.07 13.24
CA GLY A 96 10.78 -6.52 14.31
C GLY A 96 9.39 -6.04 13.87
N SER A 97 9.13 -5.98 12.57
CA SER A 97 7.80 -5.62 12.03
C SER A 97 6.89 -6.83 11.80
N VAL A 98 7.46 -8.04 11.67
CA VAL A 98 6.70 -9.29 11.48
C VAL A 98 5.81 -9.58 12.70
N LEU A 99 4.53 -9.82 12.44
CA LEU A 99 3.51 -10.15 13.44
C LEU A 99 3.30 -11.67 13.55
N PRO A 100 2.71 -12.13 14.67
CA PRO A 100 2.28 -13.52 14.83
C PRO A 100 1.30 -13.97 13.75
N ALA A 101 1.27 -15.28 13.45
CA ALA A 101 0.33 -15.87 12.51
C ALA A 101 -1.10 -15.72 13.04
N GLY A 102 -2.07 -15.51 12.15
CA GLY A 102 -3.48 -15.39 12.54
C GLY A 102 -3.81 -14.11 13.30
N VAL A 103 -2.87 -13.16 13.42
CA VAL A 103 -3.13 -11.86 14.06
C VAL A 103 -4.28 -11.10 13.37
N GLN A 104 -4.42 -11.28 12.05
CA GLN A 104 -5.50 -10.68 11.27
C GLN A 104 -6.85 -11.32 11.62
N ASP A 105 -6.91 -12.66 11.62
CA ASP A 105 -8.09 -13.43 12.04
C ASP A 105 -8.51 -13.09 13.48
N GLU A 106 -7.54 -13.01 14.39
CA GLU A 106 -7.80 -12.65 15.79
C GLU A 106 -8.32 -11.22 15.92
N ALA A 107 -7.73 -10.27 15.18
CA ALA A 107 -8.20 -8.89 15.16
C ALA A 107 -9.62 -8.79 14.58
N PHE A 108 -9.93 -9.54 13.52
CA PHE A 108 -11.27 -9.58 12.95
C PHE A 108 -12.28 -10.23 13.91
N ARG A 109 -11.92 -11.32 14.60
CA ARG A 109 -12.77 -11.99 15.59
C ARG A 109 -13.00 -11.15 16.85
N ARG A 110 -11.99 -10.41 17.31
CA ARG A 110 -12.08 -9.53 18.49
C ARG A 110 -12.72 -8.19 18.15
N GLY A 111 -12.63 -7.76 16.89
CA GLY A 111 -13.09 -6.47 16.43
C GLY A 111 -14.57 -6.24 16.77
N SER A 112 -14.83 -5.25 17.63
CA SER A 112 -16.19 -4.77 17.87
C SER A 112 -16.52 -3.68 16.84
N PRO A 113 -17.76 -3.63 16.30
CA PRO A 113 -18.23 -2.50 15.52
C PRO A 113 -18.27 -1.24 16.42
N LEU A 114 -17.40 -0.29 16.14
CA LEU A 114 -17.36 1.03 16.76
C LEU A 114 -18.18 2.00 15.91
N ARG A 115 -18.84 2.97 16.54
CA ARG A 115 -19.54 4.05 15.84
C ARG A 115 -18.72 5.33 15.96
N ASP A 116 -18.46 6.01 14.85
CA ASP A 116 -17.94 7.38 14.92
C ASP A 116 -19.02 8.38 15.37
N ALA A 117 -18.62 9.63 15.58
CA ALA A 117 -19.52 10.71 15.99
C ALA A 117 -20.64 11.01 14.95
N GLN A 118 -20.52 10.49 13.73
CA GLN A 118 -21.51 10.60 12.66
C GLN A 118 -22.38 9.32 12.54
N GLY A 119 -22.26 8.38 13.49
CA GLY A 119 -23.01 7.14 13.54
C GLY A 119 -22.54 6.06 12.56
N ARG A 120 -21.44 6.29 11.82
CA ARG A 120 -20.87 5.31 10.88
C ARG A 120 -20.20 4.20 11.66
N VAL A 121 -20.57 2.97 11.35
CA VAL A 121 -20.01 1.77 11.98
C VAL A 121 -18.69 1.39 11.30
N TRP A 122 -17.64 1.17 12.08
CA TRP A 122 -16.33 0.73 11.61
C TRP A 122 -15.69 -0.26 12.60
N TRP A 123 -14.84 -1.14 12.09
CA TRP A 123 -14.17 -2.17 12.88
C TRP A 123 -12.93 -1.60 13.56
N GLU A 124 -12.61 -2.05 14.77
CA GLU A 124 -11.30 -1.78 15.40
C GLU A 124 -10.17 -1.98 14.37
N GLN A 125 -9.27 -1.00 14.29
CA GLN A 125 -8.28 -0.97 13.22
C GLN A 125 -7.35 -2.18 13.35
N ALA A 126 -7.41 -3.06 12.36
CA ALA A 126 -6.53 -4.21 12.29
C ALA A 126 -5.06 -3.73 12.37
N PRO A 127 -4.14 -4.51 12.99
CA PRO A 127 -2.74 -4.12 13.15
C PRO A 127 -2.05 -3.66 11.86
N VAL A 128 -2.54 -4.15 10.72
CA VAL A 128 -2.10 -3.81 9.36
C VAL A 128 -2.46 -2.39 8.92
N SER A 129 -3.43 -1.74 9.57
CA SER A 129 -3.85 -0.35 9.26
C SER A 129 -2.72 0.66 9.51
N TYR A 130 -1.82 0.35 10.44
CA TYR A 130 -0.66 1.21 10.74
C TYR A 130 0.51 0.97 9.79
N ARG A 131 0.32 0.22 8.71
CA ARG A 131 1.37 -0.27 7.85
C ARG A 131 0.96 -0.05 6.40
N ARG A 132 1.93 0.15 5.52
CA ARG A 132 1.67 0.18 4.08
C ARG A 132 2.92 -0.14 3.29
N MET A 133 2.75 -0.79 2.13
CA MET A 133 3.80 -0.89 1.13
C MET A 133 3.42 -0.06 -0.09
N GLY A 134 4.40 0.56 -0.72
CA GLY A 134 4.16 1.38 -1.91
C GLY A 134 5.44 1.62 -2.71
N VAL A 135 5.28 2.10 -3.93
CA VAL A 135 6.41 2.49 -4.77
C VAL A 135 6.54 4.00 -4.74
N SER A 136 7.73 4.49 -4.37
CA SER A 136 8.05 5.91 -4.39
C SER A 136 9.43 6.12 -4.98
N GLN A 137 9.56 7.07 -5.89
CA GLN A 137 10.83 7.38 -6.57
C GLN A 137 11.46 6.15 -7.22
N GLY A 138 10.60 5.27 -7.77
CA GLY A 138 11.03 4.04 -8.43
C GLY A 138 11.60 2.98 -7.50
N ARG A 139 11.44 3.09 -6.17
CA ARG A 139 11.83 2.06 -5.19
C ARG A 139 10.62 1.56 -4.41
N LEU A 140 10.65 0.28 -4.04
CA LEU A 140 9.66 -0.30 -3.15
C LEU A 140 9.94 0.12 -1.70
N ARG A 141 8.90 0.55 -1.00
CA ARG A 141 8.98 1.07 0.36
C ARG A 141 7.95 0.44 1.25
N TYR A 142 8.35 0.17 2.48
CA TYR A 142 7.46 -0.22 3.57
C TYR A 142 7.46 0.89 4.62
N VAL A 143 6.28 1.26 5.09
CA VAL A 143 6.11 2.31 6.09
C VAL A 143 5.22 1.78 7.19
N GLU A 144 5.57 2.10 8.45
CA GLU A 144 4.76 1.73 9.60
C GLU A 144 4.73 2.82 10.67
N VAL A 145 3.63 2.83 11.44
CA VAL A 145 3.49 3.62 12.66
C VAL A 145 3.52 2.68 13.86
N SER A 146 4.38 2.95 14.85
CA SER A 146 4.41 2.18 16.09
C SER A 146 3.13 2.38 16.89
N GLN A 147 2.56 1.33 17.47
CA GLN A 147 1.29 1.40 18.21
C GLN A 147 1.41 1.92 19.66
N GLY A 148 2.64 2.12 20.14
CA GLY A 148 2.94 2.70 21.45
C GLY A 148 3.50 4.11 21.32
N GLU A 149 3.29 4.91 22.38
CA GLU A 149 3.96 6.20 22.50
C GLU A 149 5.48 6.03 22.42
N PRO A 150 6.18 6.91 21.68
CA PRO A 150 5.72 8.20 21.14
C PRO A 150 5.17 8.17 19.69
N PHE A 151 4.73 7.01 19.19
CA PHE A 151 4.21 6.80 17.82
C PHE A 151 5.24 7.18 16.73
N PHE A 152 6.19 6.29 16.49
CA PHE A 152 7.20 6.44 15.45
C PHE A 152 6.63 6.10 14.08
N LEU A 153 6.68 7.05 13.15
CA LEU A 153 6.53 6.77 11.72
C LEU A 153 7.90 6.38 11.16
N SER A 154 8.04 5.14 10.71
CA SER A 154 9.28 4.58 10.16
C SER A 154 9.09 4.27 8.68
N SER A 155 10.05 4.62 7.84
CA SER A 155 10.07 4.32 6.40
C SER A 155 11.31 3.50 6.06
N PHE A 156 11.08 2.40 5.38
CA PHE A 156 12.09 1.44 4.94
C PHE A 156 12.07 1.34 3.42
N VAL A 157 13.24 1.17 2.83
CA VAL A 157 13.41 0.91 1.40
C VAL A 157 13.88 -0.52 1.20
N LEU A 158 13.35 -1.20 0.19
CA LEU A 158 13.85 -2.50 -0.22
C LEU A 158 15.17 -2.31 -0.97
N ASP A 159 16.16 -3.14 -0.68
CA ASP A 159 17.41 -3.15 -1.43
C ASP A 159 17.21 -3.59 -2.90
N ASP A 160 18.17 -3.26 -3.76
CA ASP A 160 18.10 -3.56 -5.20
C ASP A 160 18.13 -5.07 -5.49
N GLU A 161 18.57 -5.88 -4.53
CA GLU A 161 18.64 -7.34 -4.62
C GLU A 161 17.33 -8.00 -4.19
N GLY A 162 16.39 -7.24 -3.62
CA GLY A 162 15.14 -7.75 -3.05
C GLY A 162 15.34 -8.64 -1.83
N ARG A 163 16.47 -8.53 -1.12
CA ARG A 163 16.86 -9.43 -0.01
C ARG A 163 16.58 -8.86 1.37
N GLY A 164 16.45 -7.55 1.50
CA GLY A 164 16.33 -6.92 2.79
C GLY A 164 15.87 -5.47 2.76
N TRP A 165 15.46 -5.01 3.93
CA TRP A 165 14.95 -3.67 4.17
C TRP A 165 16.00 -2.82 4.88
N THR A 166 16.19 -1.59 4.39
CA THR A 166 17.01 -0.57 5.07
C THR A 166 16.09 0.52 5.63
N LEU A 167 16.23 0.83 6.92
CA LEU A 167 15.53 1.97 7.52
C LEU A 167 16.13 3.28 6.98
N GLU A 168 15.35 4.06 6.24
CA GLU A 168 15.80 5.36 5.71
C GLU A 168 15.39 6.52 6.63
N ARG A 169 14.18 6.47 7.20
CA ARG A 169 13.62 7.58 7.97
C ARG A 169 12.85 7.09 9.18
N ARG A 170 12.91 7.86 10.26
CA ARG A 170 12.07 7.69 11.44
C ARG A 170 11.76 9.05 12.07
N VAL A 171 10.48 9.33 12.30
CA VAL A 171 10.01 10.57 12.94
C VAL A 171 9.00 10.29 14.04
N VAL A 172 8.87 11.23 14.98
CA VAL A 172 7.95 11.11 16.14
C VAL A 172 6.66 11.87 15.84
N LEU A 173 5.53 11.17 15.74
CA LEU A 173 4.26 11.78 15.34
C LEU A 173 3.60 12.62 16.46
N ASN A 174 3.82 12.28 17.74
CA ASN A 174 3.24 13.03 18.86
C ASN A 174 3.58 14.54 18.83
N LYS A 175 4.77 14.90 18.35
CA LYS A 175 5.18 16.31 18.20
C LYS A 175 4.43 17.03 17.08
N LEU A 176 4.04 16.31 16.04
CA LEU A 176 3.41 16.87 14.83
C LEU A 176 1.92 17.14 15.01
N TRP A 177 1.23 16.25 15.73
CA TRP A 177 -0.21 16.39 15.93
C TRP A 177 -0.56 17.45 16.97
N GLY A 178 0.23 17.56 18.05
CA GLY A 178 0.04 18.59 19.07
C GLY A 178 0.11 20.02 18.51
N SER A 179 0.93 20.25 17.48
CA SER A 179 1.08 21.57 16.85
C SER A 179 0.08 21.83 15.74
N THR A 180 -0.38 20.80 15.02
CA THR A 180 -1.15 20.98 13.76
C THR A 180 -2.65 20.84 13.92
N MET A 181 -3.13 19.92 14.77
CA MET A 181 -4.55 19.56 14.81
C MET A 181 -5.22 19.87 16.13
N GLY A 182 -4.46 20.22 17.19
CA GLY A 182 -5.01 20.45 18.54
C GLY A 182 -5.74 19.22 19.13
N LEU A 183 -5.61 18.06 18.49
CA LEU A 183 -6.26 16.82 18.86
C LEU A 183 -5.19 15.85 19.41
N PRO A 184 -5.37 15.33 20.63
CA PRO A 184 -4.49 14.28 21.12
C PRO A 184 -4.70 13.03 20.28
N LEU A 185 -3.62 12.35 19.89
CA LEU A 185 -3.70 11.01 19.25
C LEU A 185 -4.20 9.91 20.21
N GLN A 186 -4.82 10.29 21.34
CA GLN A 186 -5.13 9.35 22.42
C GLN A 186 -6.16 8.29 22.03
N GLU A 187 -6.87 8.45 20.91
CA GLU A 187 -7.67 7.36 20.37
C GLU A 187 -6.79 6.46 19.50
N ARG A 188 -6.25 5.40 20.13
CA ARG A 188 -5.48 4.26 19.59
C ARG A 188 -6.09 3.52 18.38
N GLY A 189 -7.04 4.10 17.66
CA GLY A 189 -7.80 3.43 16.60
C GLY A 189 -8.29 4.37 15.51
N SER A 190 -7.62 5.50 15.27
CA SER A 190 -8.10 6.52 14.31
C SER A 190 -7.13 6.82 13.15
N THR A 191 -5.88 6.34 13.23
CA THR A 191 -4.81 6.66 12.28
C THR A 191 -4.41 5.47 11.42
N ARG A 192 -4.61 5.59 10.11
CA ARG A 192 -4.20 4.61 9.10
C ARG A 192 -3.20 5.24 8.14
N ILE A 193 -2.23 4.47 7.66
CA ILE A 193 -1.40 4.91 6.54
C ILE A 193 -2.21 4.75 5.25
N VAL A 194 -2.50 5.88 4.60
CA VAL A 194 -3.33 5.93 3.39
C VAL A 194 -2.51 5.64 2.15
N LEU A 195 -1.38 6.31 1.98
CA LEU A 195 -0.48 6.11 0.84
C LEU A 195 0.91 6.67 1.13
N VAL A 196 1.90 6.17 0.39
CA VAL A 196 3.23 6.74 0.28
C VAL A 196 3.25 7.59 -0.99
N ASP A 197 3.73 8.83 -0.91
CA ASP A 197 3.76 9.70 -2.09
C ASP A 197 4.60 9.06 -3.20
N PRO A 198 4.08 8.91 -4.43
CA PRO A 198 4.81 8.17 -5.46
C PRO A 198 6.04 8.91 -6.01
N LEU A 199 6.12 10.23 -5.80
CA LEU A 199 7.20 11.09 -6.33
C LEU A 199 8.13 11.63 -5.25
N ASN A 200 7.67 11.69 -3.99
CA ASN A 200 8.46 12.14 -2.86
C ASN A 200 8.49 11.10 -1.72
N ALA A 201 9.59 10.35 -1.64
CA ALA A 201 9.80 9.31 -0.63
C ALA A 201 9.66 9.77 0.83
N ASN A 202 9.83 11.07 1.09
CA ASN A 202 9.71 11.63 2.44
C ASN A 202 8.27 11.92 2.85
N VAL A 203 7.30 11.86 1.91
CA VAL A 203 5.91 12.25 2.19
C VAL A 203 5.03 11.02 2.36
N VAL A 204 4.37 10.94 3.52
CA VAL A 204 3.42 9.87 3.87
C VAL A 204 2.08 10.49 4.24
N TYR A 205 1.00 9.89 3.76
CA TYR A 205 -0.35 10.36 4.04
C TYR A 205 -1.01 9.49 5.11
N LEU A 206 -1.49 10.12 6.18
CA LEU A 206 -2.10 9.47 7.33
C LEU A 206 -3.56 9.92 7.47
N THR A 207 -4.48 9.02 7.80
CA THR A 207 -5.82 9.44 8.23
C THR A 207 -5.75 9.98 9.65
N VAL A 208 -6.58 10.98 9.95
CA VAL A 208 -6.82 11.48 11.30
C VAL A 208 -8.32 11.38 11.56
N HIS A 209 -8.72 10.42 12.41
CA HIS A 209 -10.11 10.13 12.77
C HIS A 209 -11.09 9.98 11.60
N ARG A 210 -10.63 9.58 10.41
CA ARG A 210 -11.45 9.55 9.17
C ARG A 210 -12.19 10.87 8.89
N ILE A 211 -11.64 11.98 9.38
CA ILE A 211 -12.13 13.34 9.14
C ILE A 211 -11.18 14.04 8.17
N ALA A 212 -9.88 13.79 8.33
CA ALA A 212 -8.85 14.35 7.48
C ALA A 212 -7.83 13.30 7.03
N VAL A 213 -7.17 13.59 5.93
CA VAL A 213 -5.90 12.98 5.52
C VAL A 213 -4.83 14.06 5.64
N VAL A 214 -3.78 13.78 6.41
CA VAL A 214 -2.65 14.70 6.57
C VAL A 214 -1.45 14.18 5.79
N ALA A 215 -0.77 15.06 5.08
CA ALA A 215 0.50 14.78 4.43
C ALA A 215 1.63 15.15 5.40
N VAL A 216 2.42 14.17 5.80
CA VAL A 216 3.57 14.34 6.70
C VAL A 216 4.84 14.27 5.87
N ASP A 217 5.65 15.32 5.93
CA ASP A 217 7.01 15.33 5.43
C ASP A 217 7.94 14.82 6.54
N MET A 218 8.49 13.62 6.35
CA MET A 218 9.40 12.96 7.27
C MET A 218 10.81 13.57 7.27
N ASP A 219 11.20 14.32 6.23
CA ASP A 219 12.48 15.03 6.20
C ASP A 219 12.42 16.29 7.05
N ARG A 220 11.41 17.11 6.76
CA ARG A 220 11.18 18.39 7.42
C ARG A 220 10.55 18.23 8.80
N GLN A 221 10.03 17.05 9.11
CA GLN A 221 9.29 16.74 10.34
C GLN A 221 8.15 17.75 10.54
N GLU A 222 7.29 17.87 9.53
CA GLU A 222 6.15 18.78 9.55
C GLU A 222 4.96 18.20 8.78
N VAL A 223 3.77 18.72 9.07
CA VAL A 223 2.58 18.47 8.26
C VAL A 223 2.55 19.51 7.15
N ILE A 224 2.60 19.06 5.90
CA ILE A 224 2.64 19.93 4.70
C ILE A 224 1.27 20.11 4.03
N GLY A 225 0.27 19.35 4.47
CA GLY A 225 -1.07 19.43 3.90
C GLY A 225 -2.11 18.70 4.76
N CYS A 226 -3.35 19.17 4.68
CA CYS A 226 -4.51 18.59 5.34
C CYS A 226 -5.69 18.62 4.38
N TYR A 227 -6.28 17.46 4.13
CA TYR A 227 -7.34 17.26 3.14
C TYR A 227 -8.55 16.62 3.82
N PRO A 228 -9.79 16.96 3.40
CA PRO A 228 -10.96 16.29 3.94
C PRO A 228 -10.94 14.81 3.57
N TYR A 229 -11.19 13.96 4.54
CA TYR A 229 -11.33 12.52 4.32
C TYR A 229 -12.63 12.25 3.56
N ARG A 230 -12.52 11.69 2.35
CA ARG A 230 -13.69 11.43 1.47
C ARG A 230 -13.98 9.95 1.25
N SER A 231 -12.96 9.10 1.28
CA SER A 231 -13.09 7.67 0.97
C SER A 231 -11.97 6.87 1.61
N ASP A 232 -12.26 5.61 1.89
CA ASP A 232 -11.27 4.61 2.30
C ASP A 232 -10.36 4.18 1.16
N LEU A 233 -10.78 4.36 -0.10
CA LEU A 233 -9.99 4.00 -1.28
C LEU A 233 -9.13 5.19 -1.73
N CYS A 234 -7.82 5.03 -1.64
CA CYS A 234 -6.84 5.98 -2.17
C CYS A 234 -5.80 5.20 -2.99
N LEU A 235 -5.84 5.37 -4.30
CA LEU A 235 -4.88 4.75 -5.22
C LEU A 235 -3.92 5.82 -5.73
N PRO A 236 -2.63 5.80 -5.35
CA PRO A 236 -1.66 6.70 -5.93
C PRO A 236 -1.47 6.33 -7.40
N CYS A 237 -1.69 7.28 -8.30
CA CYS A 237 -1.40 7.11 -9.72
C CYS A 237 -0.47 8.23 -10.19
N VAL A 238 0.63 7.85 -10.83
CA VAL A 238 1.45 8.78 -11.60
C VAL A 238 1.01 8.63 -13.04
N LEU A 239 0.38 9.67 -13.58
CA LEU A 239 -0.01 9.66 -14.98
C LEU A 239 1.24 9.73 -15.85
N PRO A 240 1.45 8.78 -16.78
CA PRO A 240 2.59 8.83 -17.66
C PRO A 240 2.57 10.07 -18.56
N PRO A 241 3.73 10.62 -18.95
CA PRO A 241 3.81 11.85 -19.73
C PRO A 241 3.10 11.81 -21.10
N TRP A 242 2.89 10.62 -21.67
CA TRP A 242 2.22 10.43 -22.95
C TRP A 242 0.70 10.49 -22.89
N LEU A 243 0.09 10.37 -21.71
CA LEU A 243 -1.31 10.71 -21.56
C LEU A 243 -1.43 12.21 -21.76
N ARG A 244 -1.84 12.61 -22.97
CA ARG A 244 -2.21 14.00 -23.25
C ARG A 244 -3.13 14.47 -22.13
N SER A 245 -2.92 15.69 -21.63
CA SER A 245 -3.74 16.31 -20.59
C SER A 245 -5.21 16.30 -21.01
N SER A 246 -5.96 15.28 -20.58
CA SER A 246 -7.41 15.26 -20.67
C SER A 246 -7.93 15.93 -19.42
N ARG A 247 -8.68 17.03 -19.57
CA ARG A 247 -9.45 17.58 -18.46
C ARG A 247 -10.41 16.50 -18.00
N ILE A 248 -10.27 16.06 -16.74
CA ILE A 248 -11.29 15.24 -16.09
C ILE A 248 -12.57 16.10 -16.15
N PRO A 249 -13.67 15.62 -16.77
CA PRO A 249 -14.91 16.37 -16.79
C PRO A 249 -15.31 16.71 -15.35
N SER A 250 -15.39 18.00 -15.02
CA SER A 250 -16.03 18.41 -13.78
C SER A 250 -17.46 17.91 -13.83
N ALA A 251 -17.87 17.10 -12.84
CA ALA A 251 -19.27 16.68 -12.71
C ALA A 251 -20.15 17.93 -12.87
N GLY A 252 -21.04 17.90 -13.86
CA GLY A 252 -21.83 19.04 -14.27
C GLY A 252 -22.54 19.67 -13.07
N ILE A 253 -22.50 21.00 -13.00
CA ILE A 253 -23.38 21.75 -12.11
C ILE A 253 -24.79 21.40 -12.55
N HIS A 254 -25.52 20.64 -11.72
CA HIS A 254 -26.96 20.55 -11.84
C HIS A 254 -27.51 21.94 -11.54
N SER A 255 -27.70 22.74 -12.59
CA SER A 255 -28.52 23.94 -12.52
C SER A 255 -29.95 23.49 -12.25
N LEU A 256 -30.39 23.66 -11.01
CA LEU A 256 -31.80 23.67 -10.67
C LEU A 256 -32.42 24.89 -11.39
N VAL A 257 -33.33 24.62 -12.31
CA VAL A 257 -34.34 25.56 -12.77
C VAL A 257 -35.60 25.30 -11.97
#